data_AF-A0A2S4W1I2-F1
#
_entry.id   AF-A0A2S4W1I2-F1
#
_cell.length_a   1.000
_cell.length_b   1.000
_cell.length_c   1.000
_cell.angle_alpha   90.00
_cell.angle_beta   90.00
_cell.angle_gamma   90.00
#
_symmetry.space_group_name_H-M   'P 1'
#
loop_
_entity.id
_entity.type
_entity.pdbx_description
1 polymer ?
#
loop_
_entity_poly.entity_id
_entity_poly.type
_entity_poly.pdbx_seq_one_letter_code
_entity_poly.pdbx_strand_id
1 'polypeptide(L)'
;MKSLRIWSVALLFHGLVCMDHLGPRIQYSYHLQPHHFTENERPYTVGGNPSIIEHGEKKLSVSTLSEYGSVRVCNRGRSPVDYFVSYQDRQGKTHFTPSQTLPCGDAHQVFVDSVKIFMNEQ
;
A
#
# COMPACT_ATOMS: atom_id res chain seq x y z
N MET A 1 -6.48 -42.43 -35.95
CA MET A 1 -5.57 -41.93 -34.90
C MET A 1 -5.83 -40.45 -34.66
N LYS A 2 -6.80 -40.11 -33.79
CA LYS A 2 -7.23 -38.74 -33.46
C LYS A 2 -7.24 -38.60 -31.94
N SER A 3 -6.11 -38.33 -31.28
CA SER A 3 -6.13 -37.97 -29.84
C SER A 3 -4.80 -37.45 -29.29
N LEU A 4 -4.08 -36.58 -30.00
CA LEU A 4 -2.81 -36.01 -29.48
C LEU A 4 -2.73 -34.48 -29.53
N ARG A 5 -3.73 -33.79 -30.10
CA ARG A 5 -3.67 -32.33 -30.30
C ARG A 5 -4.39 -31.49 -29.23
N ILE A 6 -5.25 -32.10 -28.40
CA ILE A 6 -6.07 -31.36 -27.41
C ILE A 6 -5.28 -31.08 -26.13
N TRP A 7 -4.39 -31.99 -25.71
CA TRP A 7 -3.59 -31.82 -24.50
C TRP A 7 -2.55 -30.70 -24.60
N SER A 8 -1.97 -30.49 -25.78
CA SER A 8 -0.98 -29.43 -26.01
C SER A 8 -1.58 -28.03 -25.92
N VAL A 9 -2.83 -27.87 -26.34
CA VAL A 9 -3.55 -26.59 -26.24
C VAL A 9 -3.94 -26.31 -24.79
N ALA A 10 -4.41 -27.32 -24.04
CA ALA A 10 -4.74 -27.17 -22.63
C ALA A 10 -3.53 -26.79 -21.76
N LEU A 11 -2.33 -27.31 -22.07
CA LEU A 11 -1.07 -26.94 -21.41
C LEU A 11 -0.64 -25.50 -21.71
N LEU A 12 -0.87 -25.01 -22.93
CA LEU A 12 -0.62 -23.61 -23.29
C LEU A 12 -1.52 -22.63 -22.51
N PHE A 13 -2.80 -22.97 -22.32
CA PHE A 13 -3.70 -22.13 -21.53
C PHE A 13 -3.41 -22.18 -20.03
N HIS A 14 -2.99 -23.32 -19.47
CA HIS A 14 -2.54 -23.36 -18.05
C HIS A 14 -1.23 -22.60 -17.83
N GLY A 15 -0.29 -22.61 -18.80
CA GLY A 15 0.94 -21.83 -18.71
C GLY A 15 0.71 -20.32 -18.72
N LEU A 16 -0.29 -19.83 -19.48
CA LEU A 16 -0.65 -18.41 -19.54
C LEU A 16 -1.39 -17.94 -18.29
N VAL A 17 -2.34 -18.73 -17.75
CA VAL A 17 -3.10 -18.36 -16.55
C VAL A 17 -2.24 -18.35 -15.29
N CYS A 18 -1.17 -19.16 -15.22
CA CYS A 18 -0.22 -19.14 -14.11
C CYS A 18 0.81 -18.01 -14.17
N MET A 19 1.02 -17.37 -15.33
CA MET A 19 1.95 -16.25 -15.49
C MET A 19 1.34 -14.90 -15.09
N ASP A 20 0.01 -14.76 -15.11
CA ASP A 20 -0.69 -13.54 -14.67
C ASP A 20 -0.66 -13.32 -13.14
N HIS A 21 -0.21 -14.30 -12.35
CA HIS A 21 -0.02 -14.16 -10.90
C HIS A 21 1.45 -14.06 -10.44
N LEU A 22 2.41 -14.26 -11.36
CA LEU A 22 3.84 -14.25 -11.05
C LEU A 22 4.65 -13.23 -11.87
N GLY A 23 4.00 -12.42 -12.70
CA GLY A 23 4.64 -11.23 -13.25
C GLY A 23 5.14 -10.38 -12.08
N PRO A 24 6.43 -9.97 -12.05
CA PRO A 24 6.84 -8.94 -11.11
C PRO A 24 5.91 -7.76 -11.38
N ARG A 25 5.01 -7.43 -10.44
CA ARG A 25 4.34 -6.15 -10.45
C ARG A 25 5.46 -5.15 -10.58
N ILE A 26 5.60 -4.56 -11.77
CA ILE A 26 6.51 -3.47 -12.03
C ILE A 26 5.97 -2.37 -11.12
N GLN A 27 6.49 -2.34 -9.89
CA GLN A 27 6.41 -1.19 -9.03
C GLN A 27 7.20 -0.14 -9.78
N TYR A 28 6.51 0.63 -10.60
CA TYR A 28 7.03 1.87 -11.13
C TYR A 28 7.58 2.63 -9.93
N SER A 29 8.90 2.74 -9.86
CA SER A 29 9.58 3.59 -8.89
C SER A 29 9.21 5.02 -9.25
N TYR A 30 8.06 5.48 -8.76
CA TYR A 30 7.70 6.88 -8.79
C TYR A 30 8.82 7.64 -8.09
N HIS A 31 9.50 8.51 -8.82
CA HIS A 31 10.43 9.43 -8.19
C HIS A 31 9.59 10.46 -7.44
N LEU A 32 9.37 10.20 -6.16
CA LEU A 32 8.62 11.08 -5.27
C LEU A 32 9.38 12.41 -5.15
N GLN A 33 8.87 13.45 -5.78
CA GLN A 33 9.38 14.80 -5.56
C GLN A 33 8.96 15.22 -4.14
N PRO A 34 9.91 15.48 -3.22
CA PRO A 34 9.60 15.71 -1.80
C PRO A 34 8.64 16.88 -1.55
N HIS A 35 8.55 17.82 -2.48
CA HIS A 35 7.72 19.03 -2.37
C HIS A 35 6.23 18.81 -2.68
N HIS A 36 5.83 17.59 -3.05
CA HIS A 36 4.42 17.27 -3.36
C HIS A 36 3.74 16.46 -2.27
N PHE A 37 4.46 16.12 -1.19
CA PHE A 37 3.96 15.22 -0.17
C PHE A 37 4.36 15.67 1.23
N THR A 38 3.38 15.68 2.12
CA THR A 38 3.65 15.72 3.56
C THR A 38 3.79 14.29 4.07
N GLU A 39 4.88 13.98 4.78
CA GLU A 39 5.11 12.68 5.40
C GLU A 39 5.12 12.74 6.93
N ASN A 40 4.98 11.60 7.61
CA ASN A 40 5.23 11.53 9.05
C ASN A 40 6.73 11.68 9.34
N GLU A 41 7.04 12.45 10.39
CA GLU A 41 8.44 12.72 10.82
C GLU A 41 9.25 11.45 11.04
N ARG A 42 8.62 10.37 11.52
CA ARG A 42 9.24 9.07 11.75
C ARG A 42 8.31 7.95 11.30
N PRO A 43 8.84 6.86 10.71
CA PRO A 43 8.05 5.67 10.43
C PRO A 43 7.28 5.20 11.65
N TYR A 44 6.00 4.92 11.48
CA TYR A 44 5.17 4.32 12.51
C TYR A 44 5.46 2.82 12.57
N THR A 45 5.88 2.33 13.74
CA THR A 45 6.07 0.92 14.02
C THR A 45 4.85 0.32 14.70
N VAL A 46 4.54 -0.94 14.41
CA VAL A 46 3.47 -1.66 15.11
C VAL A 46 3.76 -1.68 16.61
N GLY A 47 2.75 -1.33 17.42
CA GLY A 47 2.86 -1.17 18.88
C GLY A 47 3.43 0.20 19.32
N GLY A 48 3.78 1.07 18.37
CA GLY A 48 4.24 2.42 18.65
C GLY A 48 3.11 3.39 19.00
N ASN A 49 3.49 4.53 19.58
CA ASN A 49 2.56 5.63 19.86
C ASN A 49 1.94 6.16 18.56
N PRO A 50 0.61 6.40 18.51
CA PRO A 50 -0.07 6.88 17.32
C PRO A 50 0.64 8.07 16.68
N SER A 51 0.79 8.04 15.36
CA SER A 51 1.39 9.14 14.59
C SER A 51 0.30 9.93 13.89
N ILE A 52 0.48 11.24 13.75
CA ILE A 52 -0.46 12.14 13.08
C ILE A 52 0.31 12.91 12.00
N ILE A 53 -0.29 13.02 10.82
CA ILE A 53 0.14 13.88 9.72
C ILE A 53 -0.99 14.87 9.46
N GLU A 54 -0.68 16.16 9.38
CA GLU A 54 -1.67 17.22 9.23
C GLU A 54 -1.16 18.30 8.28
N HIS A 55 -2.03 18.73 7.35
CA HIS A 55 -1.78 19.82 6.43
C HIS A 55 -3.10 20.51 6.08
N GLY A 56 -3.29 21.75 6.56
CA GLY A 56 -4.56 22.46 6.41
C GLY A 56 -5.73 21.66 7.01
N GLU A 57 -6.74 21.35 6.21
CA GLU A 57 -7.91 20.56 6.64
C GLU A 57 -7.73 19.04 6.51
N LYS A 58 -6.61 18.59 5.93
CA LYS A 58 -6.28 17.18 5.74
C LYS A 58 -5.55 16.67 6.98
N LYS A 59 -6.03 15.56 7.57
CA LYS A 59 -5.42 14.97 8.77
C LYS A 59 -5.50 13.46 8.77
N LEU A 60 -4.34 12.79 8.71
CA LEU A 60 -4.24 11.34 8.83
C LEU A 60 -3.72 10.97 10.22
N SER A 61 -4.36 9.98 10.84
CA SER A 61 -3.93 9.39 12.11
C SER A 61 -3.61 7.91 11.90
N VAL A 62 -2.50 7.48 12.46
CA VAL A 62 -1.94 6.14 12.31
C VAL A 62 -1.94 5.46 13.66
N SER A 63 -2.48 4.25 13.74
CA SER A 63 -2.53 3.47 14.98
C SER A 63 -2.46 1.98 14.71
N THR A 64 -1.92 1.19 15.63
CA THR A 64 -1.96 -0.27 15.55
C THR A 64 -3.35 -0.79 15.87
N LEU A 65 -3.86 -1.68 15.02
CA LEU A 65 -5.17 -2.29 15.20
C LEU A 65 -5.12 -3.62 15.94
N SER A 66 -4.00 -4.35 15.89
CA SER A 66 -3.91 -5.67 16.49
C SER A 66 -2.47 -6.13 16.70
N GLU A 67 -2.33 -7.16 17.54
CA GLU A 67 -1.12 -7.95 17.76
C GLU A 67 -0.65 -8.69 16.48
N TYR A 68 -1.47 -8.72 15.42
CA TYR A 68 -1.18 -9.44 14.16
C TYR A 68 -0.40 -8.61 13.13
N GLY A 69 0.23 -7.50 13.54
CA GLY A 69 1.07 -6.70 12.63
C GLY A 69 0.25 -5.90 11.62
N SER A 70 -0.78 -5.18 12.07
CA SER A 70 -1.59 -4.32 11.19
C SER A 70 -1.69 -2.89 11.70
N VAL A 71 -1.61 -1.96 10.77
CA VAL A 71 -1.74 -0.52 10.99
C VAL A 71 -3.06 -0.02 10.41
N ARG A 72 -3.75 0.84 11.15
CA ARG A 72 -4.93 1.60 10.72
C ARG A 72 -4.54 3.03 10.44
N VAL A 73 -4.87 3.49 9.25
CA VAL A 73 -4.78 4.88 8.83
C VAL A 73 -6.20 5.45 8.78
N CYS A 74 -6.48 6.45 9.59
CA CYS A 74 -7.79 7.12 9.66
C CYS A 74 -7.68 8.55 9.15
N ASN A 75 -8.62 8.98 8.31
CA ASN A 75 -8.77 10.41 8.02
C ASN A 75 -9.60 11.07 9.13
N ARG A 76 -8.92 11.85 9.97
CA ARG A 76 -9.50 12.67 11.06
C ARG A 76 -9.69 14.13 10.64
N GLY A 77 -9.42 14.45 9.38
CA GLY A 77 -9.55 15.78 8.80
C GLY A 77 -10.99 16.12 8.43
N ARG A 78 -11.14 17.27 7.78
CA ARG A 78 -12.41 17.76 7.24
C ARG A 78 -12.49 17.64 5.72
N SER A 79 -11.37 17.35 5.06
CA SER A 79 -11.27 17.14 3.63
C SER A 79 -10.77 15.71 3.30
N PRO A 80 -11.20 15.11 2.17
CA PRO A 80 -10.64 13.85 1.68
C PRO A 80 -9.12 13.96 1.49
N VAL A 81 -8.43 12.84 1.68
CA VAL A 81 -6.97 12.81 1.62
C VAL A 81 -6.48 11.77 0.63
N ASP A 82 -5.76 12.21 -0.39
CA ASP A 82 -4.99 11.33 -1.24
C ASP A 82 -3.68 10.96 -0.54
N TYR A 83 -3.41 9.66 -0.42
CA TYR A 83 -2.21 9.17 0.25
C TYR A 83 -1.77 7.81 -0.27
N PHE A 84 -0.53 7.47 0.04
CA PHE A 84 0.02 6.13 -0.13
C PHE A 84 0.92 5.76 1.05
N VAL A 85 1.25 4.48 1.17
CA VAL A 85 2.02 3.91 2.27
C VAL A 85 3.29 3.27 1.73
N SER A 86 4.43 3.58 2.34
CA SER A 86 5.66 2.82 2.20
C SER A 86 5.85 1.90 3.40
N TYR A 87 6.23 0.64 3.15
CA TYR A 87 6.50 -0.33 4.20
C TYR A 87 7.72 -1.17 3.86
N GLN A 88 8.42 -1.65 4.89
CA GLN A 88 9.53 -2.58 4.71
C GLN A 88 9.04 -4.01 5.00
N ASP A 89 9.31 -4.95 4.10
CA ASP A 89 9.02 -6.36 4.33
C ASP A 89 10.09 -7.02 5.23
N ARG A 90 9.87 -8.29 5.57
CA ARG A 90 10.80 -9.08 6.39
C ARG A 90 12.17 -9.33 5.74
N GLN A 91 12.30 -9.09 4.44
CA GLN A 91 13.56 -9.18 3.70
C GLN A 91 14.30 -7.84 3.68
N GLY A 92 13.76 -6.81 4.34
CA GLY A 92 14.33 -5.47 4.34
C GLY A 92 14.02 -4.68 3.07
N LYS A 93 13.17 -5.19 2.17
CA LYS A 93 12.82 -4.51 0.93
C LYS A 93 11.67 -3.52 1.17
N THR A 94 11.85 -2.30 0.67
CA THR A 94 10.81 -1.27 0.70
C THR A 94 9.80 -1.47 -0.41
N HIS A 95 8.52 -1.41 -0.05
CA HIS A 95 7.37 -1.48 -0.93
C HIS A 95 6.52 -0.22 -0.79
N PHE A 96 5.73 0.07 -1.82
CA PHE A 96 4.75 1.14 -1.83
C PHE A 96 3.37 0.59 -2.19
N THR A 97 2.33 1.06 -1.50
CA THR A 97 0.94 0.87 -1.94
C THR A 97 0.61 1.83 -3.09
N PRO A 98 -0.39 1.50 -3.92
CA PRO A 98 -1.00 2.49 -4.80
C PRO A 98 -1.50 3.71 -4.00
N SER A 99 -1.51 4.87 -4.66
CA SER A 99 -2.19 6.06 -4.13
C SER A 99 -3.69 5.85 -4.12
N GLN A 100 -4.35 6.30 -3.06
CA GLN A 100 -5.80 6.20 -2.90
C GLN A 100 -6.35 7.39 -2.10
N THR A 101 -7.60 7.75 -2.38
CA THR A 101 -8.32 8.78 -1.64
C THR A 101 -9.02 8.17 -0.43
N LEU A 102 -8.79 8.74 0.76
CA LEU A 102 -9.48 8.39 2.00
C LEU A 102 -10.53 9.46 2.35
N PRO A 103 -11.83 9.14 2.30
CA PRO A 103 -12.88 10.06 2.75
C PRO A 103 -12.76 10.43 4.23
N CYS A 104 -13.37 11.55 4.63
CA CYS A 104 -13.37 12.01 6.02
C CYS A 104 -14.09 11.01 6.93
N GLY A 105 -13.46 10.64 8.05
CA GLY A 105 -14.01 9.68 9.00
C GLY A 105 -13.74 8.22 8.64
N ASP A 106 -13.29 7.93 7.41
CA ASP A 106 -12.97 6.58 6.99
C ASP A 106 -11.60 6.13 7.48
N ALA A 107 -11.43 4.81 7.48
CA ALA A 107 -10.20 4.16 7.87
C ALA A 107 -9.80 3.09 6.85
N HIS A 108 -8.49 2.98 6.62
CA HIS A 108 -7.88 1.94 5.82
C HIS A 108 -6.91 1.14 6.68
N GLN A 109 -6.92 -0.18 6.51
CA GLN A 109 -6.06 -1.09 7.25
C GLN A 109 -5.01 -1.69 6.32
N VAL A 110 -3.75 -1.70 6.77
CA VAL A 110 -2.61 -2.26 6.07
C VAL A 110 -1.90 -3.27 6.98
N PHE A 111 -1.60 -4.47 6.47
CA PHE A 111 -0.93 -5.55 7.22
C PHE A 111 0.58 -5.52 6.98
N VAL A 112 1.33 -4.91 7.90
CA VAL A 112 2.74 -4.52 7.75
C VAL A 112 3.38 -4.26 9.12
N ASP A 113 4.69 -4.49 9.23
CA ASP A 113 5.45 -4.34 10.49
C ASP A 113 5.81 -2.87 10.81
N SER A 114 6.04 -2.05 9.78
CA SER A 114 6.27 -0.61 9.91
C SER A 114 5.77 0.14 8.67
N VAL A 115 5.34 1.39 8.84
CA VAL A 115 4.85 2.23 7.75
C VAL A 115 5.38 3.65 7.79
N LYS A 116 5.66 4.19 6.61
CA LYS A 116 5.77 5.62 6.37
C LYS A 116 4.60 6.03 5.48
N ILE A 117 3.90 7.09 5.85
CA ILE A 117 2.72 7.55 5.13
C ILE A 117 3.06 8.86 4.43
N PHE A 118 2.59 8.98 3.20
CA PHE A 118 2.80 10.14 2.35
C PHE A 118 1.43 10.66 1.94
N MET A 119 1.12 11.87 2.36
CA MET A 119 -0.10 12.59 2.01
C MET A 119 0.19 13.51 0.82
N ASN A 120 -0.61 13.41 -0.24
CA ASN A 120 -0.47 14.26 -1.42
C ASN A 120 -0.98 15.68 -1.14
N GLU A 121 -0.16 16.68 -1.47
CA GLU A 121 -0.42 18.10 -1.22
C GLU A 121 -1.28 18.76 -2.32
N GLN A 122 -1.53 18.06 -3.44
CA GLN A 122 -2.42 18.54 -4.50
C GLN A 122 -3.89 18.63 -4.09
#